data_AF-A0A0B2PL93-F1
#
_entry.id   AF-A0A0B2PL93-F1
#
_cell.length_a   1.000
_cell.length_b   1.000
_cell.length_c   1.000
_cell.angle_alpha   90.00
_cell.angle_beta   90.00
_cell.angle_gamma   90.00
#
_symmetry.space_group_name_H-M   'P 1'
#
loop_
_entity.id
_entity.type
_entity.pdbx_description
1 polymer ?
#
loop_
_entity_poly.entity_id
_entity_poly.type
_entity_poly.pdbx_seq_one_letter_code
_entity_poly.pdbx_strand_id
1 'polypeptide(L)'
;MARTDSHTTIIDGLGVAGWGVSGIEAEAAMLGQPMTMVLPGIVGFKLLGKLRDGATATDLVLIVTQMLRKHGVVGKFVEFYGKY
;
A
#
# COMPACT_ATOMS: atom_id res chain seq x y z
N MET A 1 11.10 -2.90 1.01
CA MET A 1 11.21 -4.31 1.44
C MET A 1 10.38 -5.16 0.47
N ALA A 2 10.92 -6.25 -0.05
CA ALA A 2 10.19 -7.13 -0.97
C ALA A 2 10.14 -8.54 -0.39
N ARG A 3 8.97 -9.19 -0.43
CA ARG A 3 8.79 -10.57 0.03
C ARG A 3 7.77 -11.29 -0.85
N THR A 4 7.82 -12.61 -0.85
CA THR A 4 6.83 -13.48 -1.48
C THR A 4 5.52 -13.57 -0.67
N ASP A 5 4.97 -12.42 -0.28
CA ASP A 5 3.70 -12.31 0.43
C ASP A 5 3.00 -11.02 -0.01
N SER A 6 1.76 -11.13 -0.49
CA SER A 6 0.98 -9.98 -0.95
C SER A 6 0.67 -8.99 0.17
N HIS A 7 0.63 -9.44 1.43
CA HIS A 7 0.36 -8.60 2.59
C HIS A 7 1.61 -7.90 3.15
N THR A 8 2.76 -8.03 2.49
CA THR A 8 3.98 -7.29 2.87
C THR A 8 3.73 -5.78 2.97
N THR A 9 2.76 -5.26 2.24
CA THR A 9 2.31 -3.86 2.27
C THR A 9 1.78 -3.39 3.64
N ILE A 10 1.52 -4.28 4.60
CA ILE A 10 1.13 -3.88 5.96
C ILE A 10 2.23 -2.99 6.59
N ILE A 11 3.50 -3.23 6.26
CA ILE A 11 4.62 -2.46 6.81
C ILE A 11 4.66 -1.01 6.31
N ASP A 12 3.96 -0.70 5.20
CA ASP A 12 3.82 0.66 4.68
C ASP A 12 3.14 1.60 5.69
N GLY A 13 2.27 1.05 6.54
CA GLY A 13 1.63 1.79 7.63
C GLY A 13 2.62 2.31 8.70
N LEU A 14 3.84 1.76 8.73
CA LEU A 14 4.94 2.21 9.59
C LEU A 14 5.93 3.15 8.87
N GLY A 15 5.62 3.57 7.63
CA GLY A 15 6.49 4.44 6.83
C GLY A 15 7.63 3.68 6.14
N VAL A 16 7.59 2.35 6.09
CA VAL A 16 8.57 1.52 5.39
C VAL A 16 7.95 1.05 4.08
N ALA A 17 8.47 1.51 2.95
CA ALA A 17 7.97 1.06 1.65
C ALA A 17 8.25 -0.44 1.42
N GLY A 18 7.22 -1.25 1.22
CA GLY A 18 7.31 -2.66 0.90
C GLY A 18 6.11 -3.26 0.18
N TRP A 19 6.37 -4.27 -0.65
CA TRP A 19 5.34 -4.89 -1.49
C TRP A 19 5.63 -6.37 -1.73
N GLY A 20 4.59 -7.09 -2.17
CA GLY A 20 4.70 -8.49 -2.58
C GLY A 20 5.38 -8.61 -3.95
N VAL A 21 6.31 -9.56 -4.06
CA VAL A 21 6.98 -9.92 -5.31
C VAL A 21 6.85 -11.42 -5.58
N SER A 22 7.09 -11.83 -6.82
CA SER A 22 7.13 -13.25 -7.19
C SER A 22 8.35 -13.96 -6.57
N GLY A 23 8.32 -15.30 -6.54
CA GLY A 23 9.43 -16.10 -6.01
C GLY A 23 10.77 -15.85 -6.73
N ILE A 24 10.72 -15.72 -8.07
CA ILE A 24 11.91 -15.47 -8.89
C ILE A 24 12.54 -14.11 -8.56
N GLU A 25 11.71 -13.08 -8.39
CA GLU A 25 12.18 -11.74 -8.01
C GLU A 25 12.75 -11.72 -6.59
N ALA A 26 12.14 -12.47 -5.67
CA ALA A 26 12.65 -12.61 -4.31
C ALA A 26 14.01 -13.34 -4.29
N GLU A 27 14.16 -14.43 -5.04
CA GLU A 27 15.43 -15.15 -5.19
C GLU A 27 16.52 -14.26 -5.80
N ALA A 28 16.19 -13.50 -6.85
CA ALA A 28 17.12 -12.55 -7.46
C ALA A 28 17.57 -11.48 -6.46
N ALA A 29 16.65 -10.93 -5.66
CA ALA A 29 16.98 -9.96 -4.62
C ALA A 29 17.88 -10.57 -3.52
N MET A 30 17.67 -11.84 -3.15
CA MET A 30 18.54 -12.56 -2.20
C MET A 30 19.95 -12.76 -2.75
N LEU A 31 20.10 -12.88 -4.07
CA LEU A 31 21.39 -12.95 -4.77
C LEU A 31 22.00 -11.56 -5.03
N GLY A 32 21.43 -10.49 -4.47
CA GLY A 32 21.92 -9.13 -4.61
C GLY A 32 21.63 -8.49 -5.98
N GLN A 33 20.77 -9.11 -6.80
CA GLN A 33 20.35 -8.50 -8.06
C GLN A 33 19.42 -7.31 -7.76
N PRO A 34 19.59 -6.16 -8.44
CA PRO A 34 18.69 -5.04 -8.29
C PRO A 34 17.30 -5.39 -8.83
N MET A 35 16.25 -5.05 -8.06
CA MET A 35 14.88 -5.17 -8.54
C MET A 35 14.58 -4.04 -9.53
N THR A 36 14.17 -4.38 -10.74
CA THR A 36 13.64 -3.43 -11.71
C THR A 36 12.16 -3.18 -11.46
N MET A 37 11.78 -1.91 -11.30
CA MET A 37 10.38 -1.50 -11.31
C MET A 37 10.17 -0.38 -12.34
N VAL A 38 9.02 -0.40 -13.00
CA VAL A 38 8.52 0.81 -13.67
C VAL A 38 8.14 1.79 -12.57
N LEU A 39 8.58 3.05 -12.68
CA LEU A 39 8.23 4.08 -11.72
C LEU A 39 6.69 4.20 -11.65
N PRO A 40 6.05 3.83 -10.53
CA PRO A 40 4.60 3.80 -10.46
C PRO A 40 4.06 5.23 -10.32
N GLY A 41 2.87 5.47 -10.87
CA GLY A 41 2.13 6.69 -10.55
C GLY A 41 1.75 6.73 -9.07
N ILE A 42 1.65 7.92 -8.49
CA ILE A 42 1.25 8.12 -7.09
C ILE A 42 -0.17 8.70 -7.04
N VAL A 43 -1.04 8.06 -6.27
CA VAL A 43 -2.39 8.51 -5.95
C VAL A 43 -2.40 8.99 -4.50
N GLY A 44 -2.53 10.30 -4.31
CA GLY A 44 -2.67 10.86 -2.98
C GLY A 44 -4.08 10.59 -2.41
N PHE A 45 -4.16 9.95 -1.25
CA PHE A 45 -5.39 9.73 -0.50
C PHE A 45 -5.46 10.67 0.71
N LYS A 46 -6.30 11.71 0.63
CA LYS A 46 -6.42 12.71 1.68
C LYS A 46 -7.43 12.28 2.74
N LEU A 47 -6.99 12.15 3.99
CA LEU A 47 -7.85 11.96 5.16
C LEU A 47 -8.06 13.28 5.90
N LEU A 48 -9.31 13.59 6.22
CA LEU A 48 -9.71 14.80 6.94
C LEU A 48 -10.79 14.48 7.95
N GLY A 49 -10.74 15.19 9.08
CA GLY A 49 -11.73 15.07 10.15
C GLY A 49 -11.48 13.86 11.04
N LYS A 50 -12.49 13.54 11.85
CA LYS A 50 -12.43 12.46 12.84
C LYS A 50 -13.48 11.40 12.55
N LEU A 51 -13.17 10.16 12.91
CA LEU A 51 -14.15 9.09 12.89
C LEU A 51 -15.29 9.41 13.85
N ARG A 52 -16.50 8.99 13.47
CA ARG A 52 -17.69 9.10 14.33
C ARG A 52 -17.53 8.19 15.54
N ASP A 53 -18.13 8.57 16.66
CA ASP A 53 -18.17 7.71 17.85
C ASP A 53 -18.79 6.34 17.51
N GLY A 54 -18.10 5.28 17.93
CA GLY A 54 -18.49 3.89 17.64
C GLY A 54 -18.00 3.34 16.31
N ALA A 55 -17.37 4.15 15.43
CA ALA A 55 -16.74 3.64 14.22
C ALA A 55 -15.40 2.94 14.55
N THR A 56 -15.16 1.80 13.90
CA THR A 56 -13.97 0.98 14.07
C THR A 56 -12.94 1.22 12.95
N ALA A 57 -11.70 0.77 13.17
CA ALA A 57 -10.69 0.75 12.11
C ALA A 57 -11.13 -0.09 10.89
N THR A 58 -11.90 -1.16 11.14
CA THR A 58 -12.46 -2.02 10.09
C THR A 58 -13.44 -1.23 9.21
N ASP A 59 -14.28 -0.38 9.82
CA ASP A 59 -15.22 0.44 9.05
C ASP A 59 -14.47 1.40 8.12
N LEU A 60 -13.43 2.05 8.64
CA LEU A 60 -12.58 2.94 7.85
C LEU A 60 -11.89 2.21 6.69
N VAL A 61 -11.22 1.08 6.97
CA VAL A 61 -10.46 0.36 5.94
C VAL A 61 -11.37 -0.19 4.83
N LEU A 62 -12.60 -0.62 5.16
CA LEU A 62 -13.57 -1.08 4.17
C LEU A 62 -14.04 0.05 3.25
N ILE A 63 -14.30 1.24 3.80
CA ILE A 63 -14.68 2.42 3.01
C ILE A 63 -13.54 2.84 2.08
N VAL A 64 -12.32 2.96 2.63
CA VAL A 64 -11.13 3.32 1.84
C VAL A 64 -10.90 2.30 0.72
N THR A 65 -10.98 1.00 1.02
CA THR A 65 -10.82 -0.07 0.03
C THR A 65 -11.85 0.03 -1.08
N GLN A 66 -13.12 0.28 -0.74
CA GLN A 66 -14.18 0.44 -1.74
C GLN A 66 -13.92 1.64 -2.66
N MET A 67 -13.49 2.78 -2.10
CA MET A 67 -13.16 3.99 -2.86
C MET A 67 -11.99 3.76 -3.81
N LEU A 68 -10.90 3.18 -3.33
CA LEU A 68 -9.70 2.88 -4.13
C LEU A 68 -10.00 1.88 -5.25
N ARG A 69 -10.82 0.86 -4.97
CA ARG A 69 -11.26 -0.11 -5.98
C ARG A 69 -12.06 0.56 -7.10
N LYS A 70 -12.97 1.47 -6.75
CA LYS A 70 -13.74 2.25 -7.74
C LYS A 70 -12.87 3.21 -8.53
N HIS A 71 -11.83 3.78 -7.91
CA HIS A 71 -10.91 4.71 -8.57
C HIS A 71 -9.93 4.02 -9.54
N GLY A 72 -9.56 2.76 -9.31
CA GLY A 72 -8.65 2.02 -10.18
C GLY A 72 -7.17 2.37 -9.94
N VAL A 73 -6.62 1.81 -8.87
CA VAL A 73 -5.23 2.05 -8.42
C VAL A 73 -4.25 0.93 -8.74
N VAL A 74 -4.63 0.01 -9.65
CA VAL A 74 -3.73 -1.07 -10.08
C VAL A 74 -2.47 -0.49 -10.72
N GLY A 75 -1.30 -0.96 -10.26
CA GLY A 75 0.01 -0.50 -10.75
C GLY A 75 0.44 0.89 -10.27
N LYS A 76 -0.23 1.45 -9.24
CA LYS A 76 0.07 2.76 -8.66
C LYS A 76 0.34 2.64 -7.16
N PHE A 77 1.13 3.55 -6.62
CA PHE A 77 1.21 3.75 -5.18
C PHE A 77 0.04 4.59 -4.68
N VAL A 78 -0.44 4.30 -3.48
CA VAL A 78 -1.43 5.09 -2.77
C VAL A 78 -0.73 5.69 -1.55
N GLU A 79 -0.63 7.01 -1.51
CA GLU A 79 0.03 7.74 -0.41
C GLU A 79 -1.01 8.45 0.44
N PHE A 80 -1.09 8.11 1.73
CA PHE A 80 -2.04 8.72 2.66
C PHE A 80 -1.47 10.00 3.26
N TYR A 81 -2.26 11.07 3.25
CA TYR A 81 -1.86 12.36 3.82
C TYR A 81 -3.07 13.10 4.40
N GLY A 82 -2.83 14.16 5.18
CA GLY A 82 -3.88 15.00 5.74
C GLY A 82 -3.70 15.29 7.23
N LYS A 83 -4.76 15.81 7.87
CA LYS A 83 -4.78 16.13 9.30
C LYS A 83 -5.94 15.39 9.95
N TYR A 84 -5.62 14.64 11.01
CA TYR A 84 -6.54 13.90 11.87
C TYR A 84 -7.04 14.75 13.05
#